data_AF-A0AAD4MU67-F1
#
_entry.id   AF-A0AAD4MU67-F1
#
_cell.length_a   1.000
_cell.length_b   1.000
_cell.length_c   1.000
_cell.angle_alpha   90.00
_cell.angle_beta   90.00
_cell.angle_gamma   90.00
#
_symmetry.space_group_name_H-M   'P 1'
#
loop_
_entity.id
_entity.type
_entity.pdbx_description
1 polymer ?
#
loop_
_entity_poly.entity_id
_entity_poly.type
_entity_poly.pdbx_seq_one_letter_code
_entity_poly.pdbx_strand_id
1 'polypeptide(L)'
;MSSGRIGAKGNSQSTSKSLTTKKLIVDEYRTRLKDSVKSLNENVLRILSAAKINSDDTMHKNSGNAKMADYYAIRNEMCTRATLMVKAADELLMLTNDIREFLILRDFNFLSTSIMNAEKNLKADIEQHESAYDRLRHDVASIIVDTDRELMEHFSLRH
;
A
#
# COMPACT_ATOMS: atom_id res chain seq x y z
N MET A 1 39.77 31.02 6.64
CA MET A 1 39.26 30.00 7.57
C MET A 1 38.11 29.27 6.90
N SER A 2 38.24 27.95 6.83
CA SER A 2 37.37 27.03 6.06
C SER A 2 35.97 26.94 6.67
N SER A 3 34.93 27.20 5.89
CA SER A 3 33.54 26.91 6.26
C SER A 3 33.06 25.70 5.46
N GLY A 4 33.05 24.55 6.12
CA GLY A 4 32.57 23.29 5.58
C GLY A 4 31.06 23.32 5.35
N ARG A 5 30.64 22.99 4.13
CA ARG A 5 29.26 22.65 3.80
C ARG A 5 28.95 21.26 4.37
N ILE A 6 28.10 21.19 5.39
CA ILE A 6 27.49 19.93 5.82
C ILE A 6 26.33 19.66 4.86
N GLY A 7 26.57 18.78 3.89
CA GLY A 7 25.54 18.28 2.98
C GLY A 7 24.62 17.31 3.71
N ALA A 8 23.34 17.65 3.79
CA ALA A 8 22.28 16.73 4.21
C ALA A 8 22.07 15.66 3.13
N LYS A 9 22.87 14.58 3.16
CA LYS A 9 22.63 13.33 2.43
C LYS A 9 22.13 12.28 3.42
N GLY A 10 20.82 12.16 3.55
CA GLY A 10 20.23 11.10 4.37
C GLY A 10 18.72 11.14 4.38
N ASN A 11 18.08 10.70 3.29
CA ASN A 11 16.72 10.13 3.34
C ASN A 11 16.19 9.54 2.02
N SER A 12 16.89 9.70 0.89
CA SER A 12 16.41 9.18 -0.40
C SER A 12 16.65 7.68 -0.62
N GLN A 13 17.54 7.05 0.16
CA GLN A 13 17.92 5.65 -0.04
C GLN A 13 17.02 4.64 0.71
N SER A 14 16.41 5.03 1.84
CA SER A 14 15.53 4.17 2.64
C SER A 14 14.12 4.06 2.03
N THR A 15 13.61 5.16 1.48
CA THR A 15 12.32 5.24 0.78
C THR A 15 12.29 4.40 -0.48
N SER A 16 13.38 4.41 -1.27
CA SER A 16 13.49 3.62 -2.51
C SER A 16 13.56 2.10 -2.27
N LYS A 17 14.23 1.66 -1.19
CA LYS A 17 14.23 0.25 -0.76
C LYS A 17 12.83 -0.19 -0.29
N SER A 18 12.14 0.65 0.48
CA SER A 18 10.77 0.39 0.95
C SER A 18 9.77 0.24 -0.20
N LEU A 19 9.83 1.11 -1.21
CA LEU A 19 9.03 1.03 -2.44
C LEU A 19 9.29 -0.26 -3.23
N THR A 20 10.55 -0.66 -3.35
CA THR A 20 10.93 -1.91 -4.02
C THR A 20 10.36 -3.14 -3.28
N THR A 21 10.46 -3.17 -1.95
CA THR A 21 9.86 -4.25 -1.15
C THR A 21 8.33 -4.26 -1.25
N LYS A 22 7.67 -3.10 -1.26
CA LYS A 22 6.22 -3.01 -1.48
C LYS A 22 5.82 -3.62 -2.82
N LYS A 23 6.54 -3.29 -3.90
CA LYS A 23 6.27 -3.83 -5.23
C LYS A 23 6.43 -5.35 -5.28
N LEU A 24 7.50 -5.88 -4.69
CA LEU A 24 7.74 -7.33 -4.63
C LEU A 24 6.61 -8.07 -3.90
N ILE A 25 6.13 -7.54 -2.77
CA ILE A 25 5.01 -8.12 -2.02
C ILE A 25 3.72 -8.13 -2.87
N VAL A 26 3.43 -7.02 -3.57
CA VAL A 26 2.25 -6.94 -4.44
C VAL A 26 2.34 -7.91 -5.62
N ASP A 27 3.52 -8.05 -6.22
CA ASP A 27 3.75 -9.01 -7.31
C ASP A 27 3.60 -10.47 -6.82
N GLU A 28 4.04 -10.77 -5.60
CA GLU A 28 3.82 -12.06 -4.95
C GLU A 28 2.31 -12.34 -4.73
N TYR A 29 1.57 -11.37 -4.16
CA TYR A 29 0.12 -11.48 -3.98
C TYR A 29 -0.62 -11.70 -5.29
N ARG A 30 -0.21 -11.01 -6.36
CA ARG A 30 -0.76 -11.19 -7.71
C ARG A 30 -0.52 -12.60 -8.23
N THR A 31 0.66 -13.14 -7.98
CA THR A 31 1.02 -14.51 -8.39
C THR A 31 0.17 -15.54 -7.64
N ARG A 32 0.09 -15.43 -6.30
CA ARG A 32 -0.76 -16.28 -5.45
C ARG A 32 -2.23 -16.27 -5.89
N LEU A 33 -2.78 -15.09 -6.16
CA LEU A 33 -4.15 -14.95 -6.67
C LEU A 33 -4.34 -15.71 -7.99
N LYS A 34 -3.44 -15.47 -8.95
CA LYS A 34 -3.52 -16.08 -10.29
C LYS A 34 -3.44 -17.60 -10.21
N ASP A 35 -2.53 -18.12 -9.39
CA ASP A 35 -2.30 -19.55 -9.26
C ASP A 35 -3.47 -20.25 -8.56
N SER A 36 -4.02 -19.67 -7.49
CA SER A 36 -5.19 -20.22 -6.80
C SER A 36 -6.44 -20.22 -7.68
N VAL A 37 -6.71 -19.13 -8.42
CA VAL A 37 -7.83 -19.07 -9.38
C VAL A 37 -7.64 -20.06 -10.52
N LYS A 38 -6.43 -20.19 -11.05
CA LYS A 38 -6.11 -21.17 -12.10
C LYS A 38 -6.35 -22.59 -11.59
N SER A 39 -5.87 -22.93 -10.40
CA SER A 39 -6.06 -24.24 -9.77
C SER A 39 -7.55 -24.57 -9.58
N LEU A 40 -8.36 -23.61 -9.13
CA LEU A 40 -9.81 -23.78 -9.02
C LEU A 40 -10.44 -24.14 -10.37
N ASN A 41 -10.17 -23.32 -11.40
CA ASN A 41 -10.75 -23.50 -12.73
C ASN A 41 -10.34 -24.84 -13.37
N GLU A 42 -9.05 -25.19 -13.31
CA GLU A 42 -8.55 -26.42 -13.90
C GLU A 42 -9.12 -27.66 -13.21
N ASN A 43 -9.22 -27.66 -11.87
CA ASN A 43 -9.78 -28.79 -11.14
C ASN A 43 -11.28 -28.96 -11.37
N VAL A 44 -12.06 -27.87 -11.42
CA VAL A 44 -13.49 -27.94 -11.77
C VAL A 44 -13.68 -28.51 -13.17
N LEU A 45 -12.93 -28.01 -14.16
CA LEU A 45 -13.07 -28.47 -15.54
C LEU A 45 -12.76 -29.96 -15.67
N ARG A 46 -11.77 -30.46 -14.93
CA ARG A 46 -11.39 -31.87 -14.91
C ARG A 46 -12.44 -32.74 -14.23
N ILE A 47 -13.02 -32.29 -13.12
CA ILE A 47 -14.16 -32.97 -12.47
C ILE A 47 -15.34 -33.07 -13.44
N LEU A 48 -15.69 -31.97 -14.13
CA LEU A 48 -16.78 -31.96 -15.10
C LEU A 48 -16.51 -32.89 -16.29
N SER A 49 -15.26 -32.93 -16.76
CA SER A 49 -14.84 -33.82 -17.85
C SER A 49 -14.95 -35.30 -17.46
N ALA A 50 -14.55 -35.65 -16.23
CA ALA A 50 -14.65 -37.01 -15.70
C ALA A 50 -16.10 -37.44 -15.39
N ALA A 51 -16.97 -36.48 -15.06
CA ALA A 51 -18.39 -36.74 -14.79
C ALA A 51 -19.23 -36.90 -16.07
N LYS A 52 -18.68 -36.60 -17.25
CA LYS A 52 -19.39 -36.70 -18.53
C LYS A 52 -19.65 -38.17 -18.87
N ILE A 53 -20.93 -38.55 -18.91
CA ILE A 53 -21.37 -39.90 -19.30
C ILE A 53 -21.37 -39.97 -20.84
N ASN A 54 -20.55 -40.85 -21.42
CA ASN A 54 -20.66 -41.20 -22.83
C ASN A 54 -21.72 -42.29 -22.99
N SER A 55 -22.76 -42.02 -23.78
CA SER A 55 -23.85 -42.97 -24.05
C SER A 55 -23.36 -44.26 -24.74
N ASP A 56 -22.27 -44.19 -25.51
CA ASP A 56 -21.71 -45.32 -26.27
C ASP A 56 -20.90 -46.32 -25.41
N ASP A 57 -20.34 -45.88 -24.27
CA ASP A 57 -19.54 -46.74 -23.37
C ASP A 57 -20.39 -47.81 -22.65
N THR A 58 -21.71 -47.68 -22.71
CA THR A 58 -22.63 -48.63 -22.06
C THR A 58 -22.87 -49.90 -22.86
N MET A 59 -22.56 -49.94 -24.16
CA MET A 59 -23.07 -51.00 -25.03
C MET A 59 -22.12 -52.18 -25.31
N HIS A 60 -20.80 -52.09 -25.16
CA HIS A 60 -19.93 -53.21 -25.57
C HIS A 60 -18.68 -53.43 -24.69
N LYS A 61 -18.65 -54.58 -23.99
CA LYS A 61 -17.47 -55.39 -23.62
C LYS A 61 -16.53 -54.86 -22.52
N ASN A 62 -16.65 -55.41 -21.29
CA ASN A 62 -15.58 -56.12 -20.56
C ASN A 62 -15.91 -56.36 -19.07
N SER A 63 -15.33 -57.45 -18.56
CA SER A 63 -15.45 -58.10 -17.25
C SER A 63 -15.63 -57.16 -16.04
N GLY A 64 -16.59 -57.47 -15.16
CA GLY A 64 -17.05 -56.62 -14.04
C GLY A 64 -15.98 -56.12 -13.07
N ASN A 65 -14.81 -56.77 -12.97
CA ASN A 65 -13.72 -56.33 -12.09
C ASN A 65 -12.93 -55.13 -12.64
N ALA A 66 -12.79 -55.02 -13.97
CA ALA A 66 -12.08 -53.90 -14.60
C ALA A 66 -12.87 -52.58 -14.46
N LYS A 67 -14.19 -52.65 -14.65
CA LYS A 67 -15.10 -51.51 -14.46
C LYS A 67 -15.10 -50.98 -13.01
N MET A 68 -14.94 -51.87 -12.03
CA MET A 68 -14.87 -51.46 -10.62
C MET A 68 -13.56 -50.72 -10.32
N ALA A 69 -12.43 -51.21 -10.82
CA ALA A 69 -11.13 -50.55 -10.65
C ALA A 69 -11.13 -49.15 -11.29
N ASP A 70 -11.63 -49.02 -12.52
CA ASP A 70 -11.72 -47.74 -13.22
C ASP A 70 -12.66 -46.76 -12.50
N TYR A 71 -13.80 -47.24 -11.99
CA TYR A 71 -14.71 -46.45 -11.18
C TYR A 71 -14.05 -45.88 -9.92
N TYR A 72 -13.33 -46.72 -9.16
CA TYR A 72 -12.64 -46.27 -7.95
C TYR A 72 -11.50 -45.30 -8.27
N ALA A 73 -10.78 -45.49 -9.38
CA ALA A 73 -9.74 -44.58 -9.83
C ALA A 73 -10.30 -43.19 -10.16
N ILE A 74 -11.37 -43.14 -10.97
CA ILE A 74 -12.05 -41.88 -11.33
C ILE A 74 -12.60 -41.19 -10.07
N ARG A 75 -13.26 -41.95 -9.18
CA ARG A 75 -13.78 -41.41 -7.91
C ARG A 75 -12.69 -40.79 -7.06
N ASN A 76 -11.56 -41.50 -6.89
CA ASN A 76 -10.44 -41.01 -6.09
C ASN A 76 -9.78 -39.77 -6.72
N GLU A 77 -9.66 -39.72 -8.04
CA GLU A 77 -9.18 -38.53 -8.75
C GLU A 77 -10.11 -37.34 -8.50
N MET A 78 -11.42 -37.51 -8.66
CA MET A 78 -12.41 -36.46 -8.42
C MET A 78 -12.36 -35.94 -6.97
N CYS A 79 -12.27 -36.83 -5.98
CA CYS A 79 -12.10 -36.45 -4.58
C CYS A 79 -10.79 -35.65 -4.35
N THR A 80 -9.69 -36.07 -4.98
CA THR A 80 -8.40 -35.36 -4.88
C THR A 80 -8.50 -33.95 -5.47
N ARG A 81 -9.14 -33.81 -6.63
CA ARG A 81 -9.37 -32.52 -7.28
C ARG A 81 -10.25 -31.59 -6.46
N ALA A 82 -11.33 -32.11 -5.88
CA ALA A 82 -12.19 -31.34 -4.98
C ALA A 82 -11.40 -30.85 -3.73
N THR A 83 -10.53 -31.70 -3.19
CA THR A 83 -9.63 -31.32 -2.08
C THR A 83 -8.68 -30.19 -2.48
N LEU A 84 -8.11 -30.24 -3.70
CA LEU A 84 -7.23 -29.18 -4.21
C LEU A 84 -7.99 -27.85 -4.42
N MET A 85 -9.26 -27.91 -4.83
CA MET A 85 -10.10 -26.72 -4.92
C MET A 85 -10.32 -26.08 -3.55
N VAL A 86 -10.63 -26.87 -2.51
CA VAL A 86 -10.81 -26.35 -1.15
C VAL A 86 -9.52 -25.67 -0.66
N LYS A 87 -8.36 -26.29 -0.90
CA LYS A 87 -7.06 -25.68 -0.56
C LYS A 87 -6.82 -24.35 -1.30
N ALA A 88 -7.14 -24.28 -2.59
CA ALA A 88 -7.00 -23.04 -3.36
C ALA A 88 -7.96 -21.95 -2.86
N ALA A 89 -9.17 -22.31 -2.43
CA ALA A 89 -10.12 -21.37 -1.84
C ALA A 89 -9.64 -20.84 -0.48
N ASP A 90 -9.06 -21.72 0.36
CA ASP A 90 -8.48 -21.32 1.65
C ASP A 90 -7.27 -20.39 1.46
N GLU A 91 -6.41 -20.67 0.47
CA GLU A 91 -5.31 -19.78 0.09
C GLU A 91 -5.80 -18.38 -0.33
N LEU A 92 -6.92 -18.28 -1.05
CA LEU A 92 -7.53 -16.99 -1.40
C LEU A 92 -8.06 -16.25 -0.16
N LEU A 93 -8.58 -16.96 0.83
CA LEU A 93 -9.01 -16.37 2.09
C LEU A 93 -7.82 -15.84 2.90
N MET A 94 -6.74 -16.62 3.00
CA MET A 94 -5.49 -16.18 3.63
C MET A 94 -4.92 -14.95 2.92
N LEU A 95 -4.83 -14.98 1.59
CA LEU A 95 -4.37 -13.85 0.79
C LEU A 95 -5.20 -12.58 1.04
N THR A 96 -6.51 -12.72 1.23
CA THR A 96 -7.39 -11.58 1.56
C THR A 96 -7.02 -10.96 2.92
N ASN A 97 -6.68 -11.78 3.91
CA ASN A 97 -6.24 -11.30 5.21
C ASN A 97 -4.86 -10.62 5.12
N ASP A 98 -3.92 -11.22 4.38
CA ASP A 98 -2.59 -10.63 4.16
C ASP A 98 -2.68 -9.25 3.49
N ILE A 99 -3.58 -9.09 2.52
CA ILE A 99 -3.82 -7.79 1.87
C ILE A 99 -4.37 -6.77 2.87
N ARG A 100 -5.32 -7.16 3.73
CA ARG A 100 -5.85 -6.26 4.78
C ARG A 100 -4.76 -5.81 5.73
N GLU A 101 -3.93 -6.75 6.20
CA GLU A 101 -2.83 -6.45 7.11
C GLU A 101 -1.80 -5.53 6.44
N PHE A 102 -1.43 -5.81 5.19
CA PHE A 102 -0.53 -4.98 4.40
C PHE A 102 -1.04 -3.53 4.29
N LEU A 103 -2.32 -3.34 3.99
CA LEU A 103 -2.94 -2.02 3.88
C LEU A 103 -3.01 -1.30 5.23
N ILE A 104 -3.44 -2.00 6.29
CA ILE A 104 -3.60 -1.41 7.62
C ILE A 104 -2.24 -0.98 8.18
N LEU A 105 -1.24 -1.87 8.15
CA LEU A 105 0.04 -1.60 8.80
C LEU A 105 0.89 -0.58 8.03
N ARG A 106 0.80 -0.53 6.70
CA ARG A 106 1.73 0.28 5.89
C ARG A 106 1.16 1.59 5.39
N ASP A 107 -0.08 1.63 4.93
CA ASP A 107 -0.63 2.86 4.34
C ASP A 107 -1.10 3.85 5.40
N PHE A 108 -1.68 3.41 6.52
CA PHE A 108 -2.00 4.32 7.62
C PHE A 108 -0.74 4.89 8.28
N ASN A 109 0.34 4.10 8.39
CA ASN A 109 1.60 4.60 8.95
C ASN A 109 2.25 5.63 8.00
N PHE A 110 2.27 5.36 6.70
CA PHE A 110 2.73 6.34 5.71
C PHE A 110 1.91 7.62 5.76
N LEU A 111 0.57 7.52 5.74
CA LEU A 111 -0.30 8.69 5.81
C LEU A 111 -0.06 9.51 7.09
N SER A 112 0.05 8.84 8.24
CA SER A 112 0.32 9.48 9.53
C SER A 112 1.66 10.23 9.51
N THR A 113 2.73 9.59 9.03
CA THR A 113 4.05 10.26 8.92
C THR A 113 4.06 11.41 7.91
N SER A 114 3.34 11.31 6.80
CA SER A 114 3.17 12.39 5.83
C SER A 114 2.43 13.58 6.43
N ILE A 115 1.35 13.33 7.19
CA ILE A 115 0.60 14.38 7.90
C ILE A 115 1.49 15.06 8.93
N MET A 116 2.18 14.28 9.79
CA MET A 116 3.08 14.85 10.79
C MET A 116 4.19 15.72 10.17
N ASN A 117 4.74 15.31 9.03
CA ASN A 117 5.73 16.12 8.31
C ASN A 117 5.12 17.41 7.73
N ALA A 118 3.90 17.33 7.17
CA ALA A 118 3.20 18.50 6.66
C ALA A 118 2.87 19.49 7.79
N GLU A 119 2.37 19.00 8.91
CA GLU A 119 2.10 19.82 10.11
C GLU A 119 3.38 20.48 10.64
N LYS A 120 4.49 19.73 10.69
CA LYS A 120 5.78 20.27 11.11
C LYS A 120 6.25 21.40 10.19
N ASN A 121 6.14 21.23 8.88
CA ASN A 121 6.52 22.25 7.91
C ASN A 121 5.62 23.49 8.03
N LEU A 122 4.31 23.28 8.12
CA LEU A 122 3.34 24.36 8.30
C LEU A 122 3.63 25.16 9.58
N LYS A 123 3.95 24.47 10.67
CA LYS A 123 4.29 25.13 11.93
C LYS A 123 5.56 25.98 11.81
N ALA A 124 6.57 25.50 11.09
CA ALA A 124 7.79 26.25 10.84
C ALA A 124 7.53 27.50 9.96
N ASP A 125 6.68 27.36 8.93
CA ASP A 125 6.28 28.49 8.08
C ASP A 125 5.50 29.54 8.89
N ILE A 126 4.58 29.12 9.76
CA ILE A 126 3.84 30.02 10.66
C ILE A 126 4.80 30.78 11.56
N GLU A 127 5.74 30.09 12.22
CA GLU A 127 6.72 30.73 13.12
C GLU A 127 7.61 31.73 12.37
N GLN A 128 7.97 31.43 11.12
CA GLN A 128 8.70 32.37 10.26
C GLN A 128 7.85 33.60 9.93
N HIS A 129 6.57 33.41 9.59
CA HIS A 129 5.66 34.52 9.29
C HIS A 129 5.38 35.40 10.51
N GLU A 130 5.20 34.80 11.68
CA GLU A 130 5.04 35.52 12.95
C GLU A 130 6.28 36.36 13.25
N SER A 131 7.49 35.78 13.12
CA SER A 131 8.73 36.53 13.33
C SER A 131 8.90 37.69 12.33
N ALA A 132 8.53 37.48 11.07
CA ALA A 132 8.58 38.53 10.06
C ALA A 132 7.57 39.65 10.36
N TYR A 133 6.36 39.29 10.81
CA TYR A 133 5.33 40.23 11.20
C TYR A 133 5.74 41.07 12.41
N ASP A 134 6.32 40.44 13.43
CA ASP A 134 6.79 41.13 14.63
C ASP A 134 7.91 42.13 14.31
N ARG A 135 8.83 41.78 13.40
CA ARG A 135 9.87 42.70 12.91
C ARG A 135 9.24 43.90 12.21
N LEU A 136 8.34 43.65 11.26
CA LEU A 136 7.67 44.74 10.54
C LEU A 136 6.88 45.65 11.49
N ARG A 137 6.21 45.05 12.49
CA ARG A 137 5.49 45.81 13.52
C ARG A 137 6.44 46.68 14.33
N HIS A 138 7.63 46.17 14.67
CA HIS A 138 8.66 46.93 15.38
C HIS A 138 9.21 48.08 14.52
N ASP A 139 9.50 47.82 13.24
CA ASP A 139 10.00 48.83 12.30
C ASP A 139 8.99 49.98 12.13
N VAL A 140 7.71 49.65 11.95
CA VAL A 140 6.63 50.66 11.86
C VAL A 140 6.52 51.48 13.14
N ALA A 141 6.58 50.84 14.31
CA ALA A 141 6.56 51.55 15.59
C ALA A 141 7.77 52.48 15.74
N SER A 142 8.97 52.06 15.31
CA SER A 142 10.16 52.91 15.30
C SER A 142 9.96 54.13 14.41
N ILE A 143 9.50 53.93 13.17
CA ILE A 143 9.24 55.03 12.22
C ILE A 143 8.25 56.04 12.79
N ILE A 144 7.18 55.58 13.46
CA ILE A 144 6.20 56.46 14.11
C ILE A 144 6.88 57.30 15.18
N VAL A 145 7.66 56.68 16.07
CA VAL A 145 8.38 57.40 17.15
C VAL A 145 9.38 58.41 16.60
N ASP A 146 10.13 58.03 15.55
CA ASP A 146 11.09 58.91 14.90
C ASP A 146 10.39 60.10 14.23
N THR A 147 9.26 59.85 13.56
CA THR A 147 8.45 60.91 12.93
C THR A 147 7.86 61.87 13.97
N ASP A 148 7.29 61.35 15.06
CA ASP A 148 6.76 62.16 16.17
C ASP A 148 7.87 63.02 16.81
N ARG A 149 9.07 62.45 16.95
CA ARG A 149 10.24 63.17 17.45
C ARG A 149 10.66 64.29 16.51
N GLU A 150 10.80 64.03 15.21
CA GLU A 150 11.14 65.05 14.21
C GLU A 150 10.09 66.16 14.16
N LEU A 151 8.80 65.81 14.24
CA LEU A 151 7.70 66.77 14.33
C LEU A 151 7.83 67.65 15.57
N MET A 152 8.11 67.07 16.74
CA MET A 152 8.36 67.85 17.95
C MET A 152 9.59 68.74 17.79
N GLU A 153 10.72 68.24 17.30
CA GLU A 153 11.96 69.02 17.18
C GLU A 153 11.85 70.17 16.15
N HIS A 154 11.12 69.98 15.05
CA HIS A 154 11.03 70.97 13.96
C HIS A 154 9.77 71.84 13.96
N PHE A 155 8.65 71.35 14.50
CA PHE A 155 7.37 72.06 14.50
C PHE A 155 6.90 72.49 15.89
N SER A 156 7.64 72.20 16.97
CA SER A 156 7.51 72.96 18.22
C SER A 156 8.13 74.35 18.04
N LEU A 157 7.48 75.16 17.22
CA LEU A 157 7.59 76.60 17.28
C LEU A 157 7.15 77.03 18.68
N ARG A 158 8.14 77.51 19.43
CA ARG A 158 8.02 78.45 20.54
C ARG A 158 6.72 79.26 20.43
N HIS A 159 5.84 79.09 21.40
CA HIS A 159 5.10 80.22 21.97
C HIS A 159 5.79 80.59 23.28
#